data_AF-A0A922ACE7-F1
#
_entry.id   AF-A0A922ACE7-F1
#
_cell.length_a   1.000
_cell.length_b   1.000
_cell.length_c   1.000
_cell.angle_alpha   90.00
_cell.angle_beta   90.00
_cell.angle_gamma   90.00
#
_symmetry.space_group_name_H-M   'P 1'
#
loop_
_entity.id
_entity.type
_entity.pdbx_description
1 polymer ?
#
loop_
_entity_poly.entity_id
_entity_poly.type
_entity_poly.pdbx_seq_one_letter_code
_entity_poly.pdbx_strand_id
1 'polypeptide(L)'
;MTSSMALPETSSSFLDSSSSIRPWSHDVFLNFRGEDVRQTFVSHLYHGLDKRKINTYIDNDLERGEEISAALFKAIEESRISIVVLSKNYAESRWCLNELLKILDCKQAVKQIVLPIFYGVDPSEVRHQRGNFGKSFDKLGDQLKDNVKMLKWKAALEEVANLSGFELRNRNEAEFIHEIIQWVDSRIAYHTPLSAAKYPMGKEISVQIDELSGKKSLMLPARELTIQWGSGETPEYWEWIPSTESPVLPKSRFSEVARLRKVYWLDIKGRIEKKILSPKTKYGAYFIYSMVDGFYGFHNPVKVSIRLENEVEGGDAINAYLNPRLWSGTHEQRSNEELLQIKRQDGRLPIRREDMWMEIEMGEFFTGSHVDNRGEVEMCLKEVQVLHEKSGLVVHGIELRPK
;
A
#
# COMPACT_ATOMS: atom_id res chain seq x y z
N MET A 1 34.32 64.38 6.84
CA MET A 1 34.63 62.99 6.45
C MET A 1 34.39 62.11 7.67
N THR A 2 33.25 61.45 7.72
CA THR A 2 32.97 60.35 8.65
C THR A 2 32.27 59.30 7.80
N SER A 3 32.95 58.18 7.53
CA SER A 3 32.44 57.10 6.68
C SER A 3 32.26 55.84 7.51
N SER A 4 31.08 55.25 7.34
CA SER A 4 30.53 54.10 8.03
C SER A 4 31.14 52.78 7.56
N MET A 5 31.16 51.79 8.46
CA MET A 5 31.46 50.37 8.22
C MET A 5 30.34 49.68 7.42
N ALA A 6 30.74 48.71 6.59
CA ALA A 6 30.01 47.46 6.32
C ALA A 6 30.96 46.43 5.68
N LEU A 7 30.94 45.18 6.17
CA LEU A 7 31.65 44.02 5.63
C LEU A 7 30.78 43.30 4.57
N PRO A 8 31.37 42.66 3.53
CA PRO A 8 30.62 41.82 2.60
C PRO A 8 30.60 40.36 3.08
N GLU A 9 29.41 39.77 3.14
CA GLU A 9 29.24 38.31 3.31
C GLU A 9 29.30 37.59 1.97
N THR A 10 30.08 36.52 1.95
CA THR A 10 30.27 35.57 0.85
C THR A 10 29.07 34.65 0.69
N SER A 11 28.44 34.66 -0.49
CA SER A 11 27.43 33.68 -0.89
C SER A 11 28.07 32.37 -1.35
N SER A 12 27.96 31.32 -0.53
CA SER A 12 28.24 29.94 -0.93
C SER A 12 26.94 29.28 -1.35
N SER A 13 26.70 29.15 -2.66
CA SER A 13 25.58 28.39 -3.21
C SER A 13 25.85 26.89 -3.07
N PHE A 14 25.28 26.27 -2.04
CA PHE A 14 25.13 24.81 -1.98
C PHE A 14 23.96 24.41 -2.88
N LEU A 15 24.30 23.77 -3.99
CA LEU A 15 23.36 23.16 -4.91
C LEU A 15 22.51 22.11 -4.16
N ASP A 16 21.22 22.39 -4.12
CA ASP A 16 20.17 21.48 -3.69
C ASP A 16 20.23 20.20 -4.54
N SER A 17 20.62 19.09 -3.92
CA SER A 17 20.58 17.78 -4.57
C SER A 17 19.13 17.34 -4.67
N SER A 18 18.47 17.75 -5.75
CA SER A 18 17.15 17.23 -6.14
C SER A 18 17.19 15.71 -6.08
N SER A 19 16.39 15.09 -5.21
CA SER A 19 16.16 13.66 -5.27
C SER A 19 15.60 13.33 -6.66
N SER A 20 16.44 12.71 -7.49
CA SER A 20 16.00 12.22 -8.79
C SER A 20 14.97 11.14 -8.53
N ILE A 21 13.69 11.47 -8.73
CA ILE A 21 12.62 10.49 -8.88
C ILE A 21 13.08 9.55 -9.98
N ARG A 22 13.56 8.35 -9.63
CA ARG A 22 13.98 7.39 -10.65
C ARG A 22 12.72 6.98 -11.41
N PRO A 23 12.59 7.32 -12.71
CA PRO A 23 11.48 6.82 -13.49
C PRO A 23 11.73 5.33 -13.64
N TRP A 24 10.85 4.53 -13.06
CA TRP A 24 10.83 3.10 -13.32
C TRP A 24 10.58 2.90 -14.83
N SER A 25 11.50 2.22 -15.51
CA SER A 25 11.38 1.92 -16.94
C SER A 25 10.29 0.90 -17.22
N HIS A 26 9.93 0.09 -16.22
CA HIS A 26 8.89 -0.93 -16.29
C HIS A 26 8.01 -0.90 -15.04
N ASP A 27 6.73 -1.22 -15.21
CA ASP A 27 5.81 -1.37 -14.09
C ASP A 27 5.97 -2.74 -13.43
N VAL A 28 6.11 -3.80 -14.23
CA VAL A 28 6.18 -5.17 -13.75
C VAL A 28 7.36 -5.92 -14.37
N PHE A 29 8.09 -6.67 -13.55
CA PHE A 29 9.00 -7.73 -13.98
C PHE A 29 8.39 -9.10 -13.69
N LEU A 30 8.33 -9.99 -14.69
CA LEU A 30 7.86 -11.36 -14.51
C LEU A 30 9.06 -12.32 -14.42
N ASN A 31 9.20 -12.96 -13.27
CA ASN A 31 10.17 -14.02 -13.02
C ASN A 31 9.43 -15.36 -12.85
N PHE A 32 9.74 -16.32 -13.70
CA PHE A 32 9.00 -17.59 -13.79
C PHE A 32 9.84 -18.67 -14.47
N ARG A 33 9.46 -19.93 -14.29
CA ARG A 33 10.02 -21.04 -15.05
C ARG A 33 9.32 -21.16 -16.40
N GLY A 34 10.03 -20.88 -17.49
CA GLY A 34 9.46 -20.89 -18.83
C GLY A 34 8.80 -22.23 -19.20
N GLU A 35 9.46 -23.33 -18.88
CA GLU A 35 8.96 -24.69 -19.16
C GLU A 35 7.64 -25.03 -18.47
N ASP A 36 7.37 -24.44 -17.30
CA ASP A 36 6.19 -24.78 -16.51
C ASP A 36 4.95 -23.97 -16.92
N VAL A 37 5.10 -22.67 -17.15
CA VAL A 37 3.96 -21.73 -17.13
C VAL A 37 3.93 -20.71 -18.28
N ARG A 38 4.94 -20.70 -19.17
CA ARG A 38 5.06 -19.66 -20.22
C ARG A 38 3.84 -19.55 -21.12
N GLN A 39 3.45 -20.66 -21.73
CA GLN A 39 2.40 -20.68 -22.75
C GLN A 39 0.99 -20.70 -22.14
N THR A 40 0.88 -20.99 -20.85
CA THR A 40 -0.37 -21.11 -20.10
C THR A 40 -0.57 -19.88 -19.22
N PHE A 41 -0.33 -20.01 -17.92
CA PHE A 41 -0.63 -18.99 -16.92
C PHE A 41 0.04 -17.64 -17.20
N VAL A 42 1.34 -17.64 -17.54
CA VAL A 42 2.11 -16.40 -17.74
C VAL A 42 1.68 -15.67 -19.01
N SER A 43 1.35 -16.38 -20.11
CA SER A 43 0.86 -15.74 -21.34
C SER A 43 -0.45 -15.01 -21.09
N HIS A 44 -1.35 -15.60 -20.31
CA HIS A 44 -2.64 -15.02 -19.94
C HIS A 44 -2.48 -13.85 -18.97
N LEU A 45 -1.62 -13.97 -17.97
CA LEU A 45 -1.29 -12.88 -17.04
C LEU A 45 -0.70 -11.69 -17.79
N TYR A 46 0.31 -11.92 -18.64
CA TYR A 46 0.93 -10.88 -19.45
C TYR A 46 -0.08 -10.17 -20.35
N HIS A 47 -0.93 -10.92 -21.06
CA HIS A 47 -1.98 -10.35 -21.91
C HIS A 47 -2.97 -9.49 -21.11
N GLY A 48 -3.32 -9.92 -19.89
CA GLY A 48 -4.19 -9.15 -19.02
C GLY A 48 -3.56 -7.86 -18.50
N LEU A 49 -2.26 -7.87 -18.20
CA LEU A 49 -1.49 -6.68 -17.84
C LEU A 49 -1.35 -5.71 -19.02
N ASP A 50 -1.04 -6.21 -20.22
CA ASP A 50 -0.93 -5.40 -21.44
C ASP A 50 -2.26 -4.74 -21.83
N LYS A 51 -3.38 -5.45 -21.65
CA LYS A 51 -4.73 -4.88 -21.81
C LYS A 51 -4.99 -3.68 -20.91
N ARG A 52 -4.36 -3.64 -19.72
CA ARG A 52 -4.41 -2.52 -18.76
C ARG A 52 -3.31 -1.48 -19.00
N LYS A 53 -2.54 -1.59 -20.08
CA LYS A 53 -1.40 -0.71 -20.40
C LYS A 53 -0.30 -0.71 -19.33
N ILE A 54 -0.20 -1.80 -18.56
CA ILE A 54 0.86 -1.99 -17.57
C ILE A 54 2.12 -2.46 -18.29
N ASN A 55 3.17 -1.64 -18.25
CA ASN A 55 4.43 -1.93 -18.94
C ASN A 55 5.16 -3.08 -18.26
N THR A 56 5.04 -4.27 -18.84
CA THR A 56 5.54 -5.51 -18.24
C THR A 56 6.75 -6.03 -19.01
N TYR A 57 7.86 -6.21 -18.31
CA TYR A 57 9.03 -6.93 -18.80
C TYR A 57 8.83 -8.43 -18.56
N ILE A 58 8.83 -9.20 -19.65
CA ILE A 58 8.79 -10.66 -19.62
C ILE A 58 10.16 -11.22 -20.00
N ASP A 59 10.75 -12.02 -19.12
CA ASP A 59 11.95 -12.75 -19.50
C ASP A 59 11.59 -13.87 -20.49
N ASN A 60 12.20 -13.81 -21.68
CA ASN A 60 11.90 -14.72 -22.76
C ASN A 60 12.67 -16.04 -22.69
N ASP A 61 13.42 -16.33 -21.61
CA ASP A 61 14.07 -17.64 -21.32
C ASP A 61 14.71 -18.27 -22.57
N LEU A 62 15.24 -17.41 -23.46
CA LEU A 62 15.93 -17.82 -24.68
C LEU A 62 17.36 -18.14 -24.28
N GLU A 63 17.68 -19.43 -24.20
CA GLU A 63 18.99 -20.05 -23.98
C GLU A 63 20.18 -19.07 -23.95
N ARG A 64 20.43 -18.45 -22.80
CA ARG A 64 21.57 -17.55 -22.59
C ARG A 64 22.27 -17.89 -21.30
N GLY A 65 23.27 -18.78 -21.34
CA GLY A 65 24.37 -18.87 -20.37
C GLY A 65 24.01 -18.99 -18.87
N GLU A 66 25.04 -19.03 -18.02
CA GLU A 66 24.89 -19.17 -16.57
C GLU A 66 24.78 -17.82 -15.83
N GLU A 67 25.04 -16.71 -16.51
CA GLU A 67 25.07 -15.36 -15.97
C GLU A 67 23.92 -14.49 -16.49
N ILE A 68 23.20 -13.85 -15.56
CA ILE A 68 22.17 -12.86 -15.87
C ILE A 68 22.80 -11.74 -16.70
N SER A 69 22.22 -11.47 -17.86
CA SER A 69 22.70 -10.37 -18.71
C SER A 69 22.56 -9.01 -18.01
N ALA A 70 23.49 -8.09 -18.24
CA ALA A 70 23.41 -6.73 -17.68
C ALA A 70 22.07 -6.03 -18.00
N ALA A 71 21.47 -6.32 -19.15
CA ALA A 71 20.15 -5.81 -19.54
C ALA A 71 19.02 -6.35 -18.66
N LEU A 72 19.10 -7.63 -18.28
CA LEU A 72 18.12 -8.27 -17.40
C LEU A 72 18.24 -7.76 -15.96
N PHE A 73 19.47 -7.60 -15.46
CA PHE A 73 19.72 -6.94 -14.16
C PHE A 73 19.10 -5.55 -14.11
N LYS A 74 19.28 -4.77 -15.18
CA LYS A 74 18.73 -3.43 -15.29
C LYS A 74 17.20 -3.45 -15.35
N ALA A 75 16.60 -4.38 -16.09
CA ALA A 75 15.15 -4.53 -16.14
C ALA A 75 14.56 -4.84 -14.75
N ILE A 76 15.21 -5.71 -13.97
CA ILE A 76 14.80 -5.97 -12.58
C ILE A 76 14.92 -4.70 -11.74
N GLU A 77 16.05 -3.98 -11.79
CA GLU A 77 16.25 -2.76 -11.00
C GLU A 77 15.27 -1.63 -11.36
N GLU A 78 14.91 -1.52 -12.64
CA GLU A 78 14.04 -0.48 -13.18
C GLU A 78 12.55 -0.87 -13.19
N SER A 79 12.20 -2.01 -12.58
CA SER A 79 10.81 -2.45 -12.41
C SER A 79 10.25 -2.03 -11.06
N ARG A 80 8.98 -1.61 -11.01
CA ARG A 80 8.29 -1.23 -9.76
C ARG A 80 7.91 -2.44 -8.93
N ILE A 81 7.42 -3.47 -9.61
CA ILE A 81 6.88 -4.69 -9.03
C ILE A 81 7.60 -5.87 -9.68
N SER A 82 8.10 -6.79 -8.88
CA SER A 82 8.58 -8.09 -9.35
C SER A 82 7.58 -9.17 -8.95
N ILE A 83 6.97 -9.81 -9.94
CA ILE A 83 6.10 -10.97 -9.72
C ILE A 83 6.93 -12.24 -9.89
N VAL A 84 6.97 -13.05 -8.84
CA VAL A 84 7.73 -14.30 -8.78
C VAL A 84 6.74 -15.46 -8.85
N VAL A 85 6.63 -16.10 -10.01
CA VAL A 85 5.75 -17.25 -10.23
C VAL A 85 6.49 -18.53 -9.85
N LEU A 86 6.27 -18.99 -8.62
CA LEU A 86 6.84 -20.20 -8.04
C LEU A 86 6.03 -21.40 -8.54
N SER A 87 6.62 -22.16 -9.45
CA SER A 87 6.05 -23.38 -10.04
C SER A 87 6.87 -24.62 -9.65
N LYS A 88 6.37 -25.81 -10.01
CA LYS A 88 6.94 -27.11 -9.60
C LYS A 88 8.44 -27.26 -9.89
N ASN A 89 8.92 -26.81 -11.04
CA ASN A 89 10.31 -26.95 -11.48
C ASN A 89 11.08 -25.62 -11.44
N TYR A 90 10.54 -24.59 -10.77
CA TYR A 90 11.20 -23.29 -10.64
C TYR A 90 12.60 -23.40 -10.05
N ALA A 91 12.74 -24.20 -8.98
CA ALA A 91 14.01 -24.42 -8.29
C ALA A 91 15.04 -25.27 -9.05
N GLU A 92 14.69 -25.85 -10.22
CA GLU A 92 15.68 -26.51 -11.08
C GLU A 92 16.49 -25.49 -11.92
N SER A 93 15.97 -24.26 -12.08
CA SER A 93 16.58 -23.24 -12.93
C SER A 93 17.54 -22.33 -12.15
N ARG A 94 18.83 -22.45 -12.45
CA ARG A 94 19.87 -21.53 -11.96
C ARG A 94 19.53 -20.08 -12.30
N TRP A 95 18.93 -19.87 -13.46
CA TRP A 95 18.54 -18.55 -13.95
C TRP A 95 17.46 -17.94 -13.06
N CYS A 96 16.34 -18.65 -12.88
CA CYS A 96 15.24 -18.18 -12.04
C CYS A 96 15.72 -17.86 -10.61
N LEU A 97 16.61 -18.70 -10.04
CA LEU A 97 17.15 -18.50 -8.70
C LEU A 97 18.13 -17.33 -8.60
N ASN A 98 18.93 -17.06 -9.64
CA ASN A 98 19.77 -15.86 -9.68
C ASN A 98 18.91 -14.60 -9.82
N GLU A 99 17.84 -14.64 -10.62
CA GLU A 99 16.92 -13.51 -10.76
C GLU A 99 16.23 -13.23 -9.42
N LEU A 100 15.81 -14.28 -8.71
CA LEU A 100 15.23 -14.15 -7.37
C LEU A 100 16.17 -13.46 -6.40
N LEU A 101 17.46 -13.82 -6.38
CA LEU A 101 18.45 -13.13 -5.55
C LEU A 101 18.48 -11.63 -5.87
N LYS A 102 18.52 -11.29 -7.15
CA LYS A 102 18.53 -9.88 -7.57
C LYS A 102 17.25 -9.14 -7.16
N ILE A 103 16.10 -9.77 -7.34
CA ILE A 103 14.81 -9.21 -6.95
C ILE A 103 14.79 -8.88 -5.45
N LEU A 104 15.29 -9.79 -4.61
CA LEU A 104 15.38 -9.57 -3.16
C LEU A 104 16.40 -8.49 -2.79
N ASP A 105 17.53 -8.40 -3.50
CA ASP A 105 18.47 -7.27 -3.36
C ASP A 105 17.77 -5.94 -3.69
N CYS A 106 17.01 -5.88 -4.80
CA CYS A 106 16.24 -4.70 -5.21
C CYS A 106 15.15 -4.34 -4.21
N LYS A 107 14.45 -5.34 -3.65
CA LYS A 107 13.48 -5.13 -2.56
C LYS A 107 14.12 -4.41 -1.37
N GLN A 108 15.33 -4.76 -0.99
CA GLN A 108 16.03 -4.13 0.14
C GLN A 108 16.58 -2.74 -0.24
N ALA A 109 17.28 -2.65 -1.37
CA ALA A 109 18.04 -1.48 -1.80
C ALA A 109 17.17 -0.34 -2.36
N VAL A 110 16.16 -0.67 -3.17
CA VAL A 110 15.33 0.31 -3.88
C VAL A 110 13.85 0.25 -3.49
N LYS A 111 13.51 -0.57 -2.48
CA LYS A 111 12.13 -0.76 -1.98
C LYS A 111 11.16 -1.23 -3.06
N GLN A 112 11.67 -2.01 -4.02
CA GLN A 112 10.84 -2.69 -5.02
C GLN A 112 9.81 -3.59 -4.34
N ILE A 113 8.59 -3.62 -4.88
CA ILE A 113 7.53 -4.49 -4.39
C ILE A 113 7.74 -5.89 -4.97
N VAL A 114 7.65 -6.92 -4.15
CA VAL A 114 7.79 -8.32 -4.58
C VAL A 114 6.51 -9.07 -4.27
N LEU A 115 5.93 -9.69 -5.29
CA LEU A 115 4.71 -10.48 -5.19
C LEU A 115 5.01 -11.95 -5.53
N PRO A 116 5.08 -12.86 -4.54
CA PRO A 116 5.11 -14.29 -4.83
C PRO A 116 3.74 -14.79 -5.27
N ILE A 117 3.74 -15.59 -6.33
CA ILE A 117 2.58 -16.37 -6.81
C ILE A 117 2.95 -17.84 -6.70
N PHE A 118 2.20 -18.59 -5.90
CA PHE A 118 2.38 -20.02 -5.71
C PHE A 118 1.48 -20.79 -6.70
N TYR A 119 2.08 -21.23 -7.80
CA TYR A 119 1.38 -21.88 -8.91
C TYR A 119 1.56 -23.41 -8.84
N GLY A 120 0.56 -24.09 -8.28
CA GLY A 120 0.59 -25.56 -8.13
C GLY A 120 1.64 -26.07 -7.13
N VAL A 121 2.09 -25.20 -6.21
CA VAL A 121 3.04 -25.52 -5.14
C VAL A 121 2.54 -24.97 -3.81
N ASP A 122 2.82 -25.68 -2.72
CA ASP A 122 2.52 -25.21 -1.37
C ASP A 122 3.59 -24.20 -0.92
N PRO A 123 3.24 -23.02 -0.38
CA PRO A 123 4.21 -22.06 0.15
C PRO A 123 5.18 -22.65 1.18
N SER A 124 4.74 -23.62 1.98
CA SER A 124 5.57 -24.36 2.96
C SER A 124 6.63 -25.23 2.28
N GLU A 125 6.29 -25.86 1.15
CA GLU A 125 7.24 -26.61 0.34
C GLU A 125 8.32 -25.71 -0.24
N VAL A 126 7.96 -24.50 -0.69
CA VAL A 126 8.93 -23.50 -1.16
C VAL A 126 9.80 -22.99 -0.01
N ARG A 127 9.20 -22.62 1.12
CA ARG A 127 9.88 -22.05 2.29
C ARG A 127 10.94 -22.97 2.88
N HIS A 128 10.63 -24.26 2.95
CA HIS A 128 11.50 -25.26 3.57
C HIS A 128 12.21 -26.16 2.55
N GLN A 129 12.00 -25.93 1.25
CA GLN A 129 12.52 -26.73 0.15
C GLN A 129 12.24 -28.23 0.37
N ARG A 130 10.95 -28.56 0.55
CA ARG A 130 10.46 -29.93 0.81
C ARG A 130 9.49 -30.38 -0.27
N GLY A 131 9.03 -31.62 -0.17
CA GLY A 131 8.03 -32.16 -1.08
C GLY A 131 8.55 -32.26 -2.51
N ASN A 132 7.72 -31.92 -3.49
CA ASN A 132 8.14 -31.99 -4.89
C ASN A 132 9.04 -30.81 -5.25
N PHE A 133 8.83 -29.64 -4.65
CA PHE A 133 9.69 -28.48 -4.85
C PHE A 133 11.12 -28.73 -4.34
N GLY A 134 11.25 -29.39 -3.19
CA GLY A 134 12.54 -29.81 -2.63
C GLY A 134 13.31 -30.75 -3.54
N LYS A 135 12.64 -31.74 -4.16
CA LYS A 135 13.29 -32.65 -5.13
C LYS A 135 13.87 -31.90 -6.32
N SER A 136 13.13 -30.91 -6.83
CA SER A 136 13.59 -30.03 -7.91
C SER A 136 14.86 -29.25 -7.49
N PHE A 137 14.88 -28.75 -6.26
CA PHE A 137 16.04 -28.04 -5.71
C PHE A 137 17.25 -28.94 -5.46
N ASP A 138 17.05 -30.14 -4.92
CA ASP A 138 18.13 -31.12 -4.65
C ASP A 138 18.78 -31.58 -5.97
N LYS A 139 17.98 -31.82 -7.01
CA LYS A 139 18.47 -32.16 -8.36
C LYS A 139 19.42 -31.10 -8.92
N LEU A 140 19.16 -29.82 -8.66
CA LEU A 140 20.06 -28.75 -9.04
C LEU A 140 21.37 -28.79 -8.22
N GLY A 141 21.27 -29.07 -6.92
CA GLY A 141 22.42 -29.22 -6.03
C GLY A 141 23.40 -30.29 -6.49
N ASP A 142 22.88 -31.45 -6.89
CA ASP A 142 23.68 -32.58 -7.40
C ASP A 142 24.49 -32.22 -8.65
N GLN A 143 23.96 -31.31 -9.48
CA GLN A 143 24.61 -30.85 -10.71
C GLN A 143 25.64 -29.73 -10.48
N LEU A 144 25.38 -28.81 -9.56
CA LEU A 144 26.17 -27.59 -9.39
C LEU A 144 27.40 -27.79 -8.49
N LYS A 145 27.32 -28.66 -7.48
CA LYS A 145 28.37 -28.90 -6.47
C LYS A 145 28.92 -27.62 -5.80
N ASP A 146 28.18 -26.51 -5.81
CA ASP A 146 28.51 -25.26 -5.14
C ASP A 146 27.58 -25.06 -3.93
N ASN A 147 28.05 -25.47 -2.76
CA ASN A 147 27.30 -25.40 -1.52
C ASN A 147 27.01 -23.96 -1.08
N VAL A 148 27.87 -23.00 -1.42
CA VAL A 148 27.69 -21.59 -1.01
C VAL A 148 26.53 -20.99 -1.79
N LYS A 149 26.45 -21.25 -3.10
CA LYS A 149 25.36 -20.77 -3.94
C LYS A 149 24.03 -21.43 -3.58
N MET A 150 24.04 -22.73 -3.30
CA MET A 150 22.86 -23.45 -2.80
C MET A 150 22.31 -22.84 -1.51
N LEU A 151 23.17 -22.48 -0.54
CA LEU A 151 22.72 -21.82 0.69
C LEU A 151 22.10 -20.45 0.44
N LYS A 152 22.65 -19.65 -0.49
CA LYS A 152 22.07 -18.35 -0.86
C LYS A 152 20.69 -18.51 -1.49
N TRP A 153 20.54 -19.44 -2.43
CA TRP A 153 19.24 -19.71 -3.05
C TRP A 153 18.23 -20.26 -2.05
N LYS A 154 18.66 -21.09 -1.11
CA LYS A 154 17.83 -21.58 -0.03
C LYS A 154 17.26 -20.43 0.82
N ALA A 155 18.12 -19.49 1.23
CA ALA A 155 17.70 -18.31 1.98
C ALA A 155 16.76 -17.41 1.17
N ALA A 156 17.00 -17.25 -0.13
CA ALA A 156 16.14 -16.46 -1.02
C ALA A 156 14.74 -17.07 -1.16
N LEU A 157 14.66 -18.40 -1.33
CA LEU A 157 13.40 -19.14 -1.40
C LEU A 157 12.62 -19.05 -0.08
N GLU A 158 13.32 -19.10 1.06
CA GLU A 158 12.73 -18.88 2.36
C GLU A 158 12.20 -17.45 2.53
N GLU A 159 12.99 -16.43 2.18
CA GLU A 159 12.57 -15.02 2.27
C GLU A 159 11.34 -14.76 1.40
N VAL A 160 11.37 -15.17 0.12
CA VAL A 160 10.25 -14.90 -0.79
C VAL A 160 8.98 -15.63 -0.37
N ALA A 161 9.08 -16.84 0.17
CA ALA A 161 7.93 -17.60 0.68
C ALA A 161 7.39 -17.08 2.03
N ASN A 162 8.09 -16.16 2.69
CA ASN A 162 7.63 -15.44 3.87
C ASN A 162 6.91 -14.12 3.53
N LEU A 163 6.94 -13.69 2.27
CA LEU A 163 6.18 -12.52 1.81
C LEU A 163 4.72 -12.90 1.58
N SER A 164 3.82 -11.93 1.77
CA SER A 164 2.42 -12.07 1.38
C SER A 164 2.30 -12.23 -0.14
N GLY A 165 1.55 -13.23 -0.58
CA GLY A 165 1.37 -13.53 -1.99
C GLY A 165 0.07 -14.26 -2.28
N PHE A 166 -0.09 -14.66 -3.54
CA PHE A 166 -1.29 -15.35 -4.03
C PHE A 166 -1.04 -16.83 -4.26
N GLU A 167 -2.01 -17.67 -3.90
CA GLU A 167 -1.93 -19.12 -4.08
C GLU A 167 -3.09 -19.61 -4.96
N LEU A 168 -2.79 -20.34 -6.04
CA LEU A 168 -3.81 -20.80 -6.98
C LEU A 168 -4.71 -21.89 -6.39
N ARG A 169 -4.15 -22.92 -5.75
CA ARG A 169 -4.87 -24.12 -5.26
C ARG A 169 -5.84 -24.68 -6.31
N ASN A 170 -7.09 -24.95 -5.92
CA ASN A 170 -8.17 -25.49 -6.76
C ASN A 170 -9.06 -24.38 -7.34
N ARG A 171 -8.56 -23.14 -7.45
CA ARG A 171 -9.33 -21.99 -7.94
C ARG A 171 -9.37 -21.95 -9.46
N ASN A 172 -10.32 -21.20 -10.01
CA ASN A 172 -10.35 -20.90 -11.44
C ASN A 172 -9.16 -20.00 -11.82
N GLU A 173 -8.35 -20.43 -12.79
CA GLU A 173 -7.14 -19.70 -13.19
C GLU A 173 -7.44 -18.31 -13.76
N ALA A 174 -8.56 -18.13 -14.48
CA ALA A 174 -8.92 -16.83 -15.06
C ALA A 174 -9.33 -15.81 -13.99
N GLU A 175 -10.10 -16.23 -12.99
CA GLU A 175 -10.44 -15.39 -11.83
C GLU A 175 -9.20 -15.03 -11.02
N PHE A 176 -8.29 -15.99 -10.85
CA PHE A 176 -7.02 -15.81 -10.15
C PHE A 176 -6.13 -14.78 -10.86
N ILE A 177 -6.00 -14.88 -12.19
CA ILE A 177 -5.27 -13.89 -13.01
C ILE A 177 -5.92 -12.51 -12.88
N HIS A 178 -7.25 -12.43 -12.88
CA HIS A 178 -7.96 -11.16 -12.74
C HIS A 178 -7.66 -10.48 -11.40
N GLU A 179 -7.63 -11.23 -10.31
CA GLU A 179 -7.25 -10.75 -8.97
C GLU A 179 -5.82 -10.19 -8.96
N ILE A 180 -4.87 -10.91 -9.56
CA ILE A 180 -3.47 -10.45 -9.66
C ILE A 180 -3.38 -9.14 -10.46
N ILE A 181 -4.11 -9.03 -11.58
CA ILE A 181 -4.10 -7.81 -12.39
C ILE A 181 -4.67 -6.62 -11.61
N GLN A 182 -5.80 -6.81 -10.91
CA GLN A 182 -6.37 -5.75 -10.06
C GLN A 182 -5.41 -5.33 -8.96
N TRP A 183 -4.72 -6.29 -8.35
CA TRP A 183 -3.70 -6.04 -7.34
C TRP A 183 -2.57 -5.16 -7.90
N VAL A 184 -2.01 -5.55 -9.05
CA VAL A 184 -0.92 -4.81 -9.72
C VAL A 184 -1.37 -3.39 -10.09
N ASP A 185 -2.54 -3.26 -10.70
CA ASP A 185 -3.12 -2.00 -11.14
C ASP A 185 -3.29 -1.01 -9.98
N SER A 186 -3.83 -1.48 -8.86
CA SER A 186 -3.96 -0.67 -7.65
C SER A 186 -2.60 -0.15 -7.17
N ARG A 187 -1.57 -1.00 -7.18
CA ARG A 187 -0.22 -0.68 -6.71
C ARG A 187 0.47 0.35 -7.60
N ILE A 188 0.30 0.22 -8.90
CA ILE A 188 0.79 1.19 -9.88
C ILE A 188 0.09 2.53 -9.68
N ALA A 189 -1.23 2.54 -9.52
CA ALA A 189 -2.00 3.77 -9.27
C ALA A 189 -1.62 4.48 -7.96
N TYR A 190 -1.26 3.74 -6.91
CA TYR A 190 -0.81 4.30 -5.63
C TYR A 190 0.62 4.87 -5.67
N HIS A 191 1.51 4.30 -6.49
CA HIS A 191 2.93 4.69 -6.54
C HIS A 191 3.30 5.63 -7.70
N THR A 192 2.38 5.91 -8.62
CA THR A 192 2.59 6.95 -9.63
C THR A 192 2.27 8.29 -8.98
N PRO A 193 3.20 9.28 -8.96
CA PRO A 193 2.86 10.63 -8.55
C PRO A 193 1.83 11.18 -9.54
N LEU A 194 0.56 11.08 -9.19
CA LEU A 194 -0.52 11.79 -9.89
C LEU A 194 -0.33 13.27 -9.61
N SER A 195 -0.40 14.09 -10.66
CA SER A 195 -0.33 15.54 -10.50
C SER A 195 -1.28 15.98 -9.39
N ALA A 196 -0.76 16.56 -8.32
CA ALA A 196 -1.57 17.24 -7.33
C ALA A 196 -2.35 18.34 -8.05
N ALA A 197 -3.61 18.10 -8.33
CA ALA A 197 -4.47 19.11 -8.94
C ALA A 197 -4.84 20.09 -7.83
N LYS A 198 -4.31 21.32 -7.90
CA LYS A 198 -4.74 22.41 -7.04
C LYS A 198 -6.21 22.70 -7.35
N TYR A 199 -7.10 22.46 -6.39
CA TYR A 199 -8.52 22.74 -6.55
C TYR A 199 -8.80 24.24 -6.33
N PRO A 200 -9.91 24.84 -6.83
CA PRO A 200 -10.19 26.29 -6.77
C PRO A 200 -10.35 26.91 -5.36
N MET A 201 -9.97 26.22 -4.29
CA MET A 201 -9.88 26.74 -2.93
C MET A 201 -8.47 26.60 -2.32
N GLY A 202 -7.44 26.34 -3.14
CA GLY A 202 -6.06 26.19 -2.65
C GLY A 202 -5.77 24.85 -1.98
N LYS A 203 -6.74 23.94 -1.95
CA LYS A 203 -6.61 22.61 -1.35
C LYS A 203 -5.82 21.65 -2.23
N GLU A 204 -4.92 20.87 -1.63
CA GLU A 204 -4.20 19.78 -2.31
C GLU A 204 -4.96 18.46 -2.12
N ILE A 205 -5.59 17.97 -3.18
CA ILE A 205 -6.37 16.72 -3.16
C ILE A 205 -5.82 15.81 -4.26
N SER A 206 -5.66 14.52 -3.95
CA SER A 206 -5.34 13.54 -4.98
C SER A 206 -6.61 12.97 -5.60
N VAL A 207 -6.65 12.91 -6.94
CA VAL A 207 -7.80 12.41 -7.70
C VAL A 207 -7.30 11.31 -8.64
N GLN A 208 -7.93 10.15 -8.59
CA GLN A 208 -7.75 9.05 -9.51
C GLN A 208 -9.04 8.86 -10.31
N ILE A 209 -8.93 8.49 -11.58
CA ILE A 209 -10.09 8.16 -12.41
C ILE A 209 -9.97 6.68 -12.71
N ASP A 210 -10.99 5.91 -12.34
CA ASP A 210 -11.09 4.51 -12.74
C ASP A 210 -11.31 4.45 -14.25
N GLU A 211 -10.40 3.79 -14.98
CA GLU A 211 -10.40 3.78 -16.44
C GLU A 211 -11.62 3.07 -17.05
N LEU A 212 -12.20 2.10 -16.32
CA LEU A 212 -13.35 1.32 -16.80
C LEU A 212 -14.67 2.06 -16.62
N SER A 213 -14.89 2.66 -15.45
CA SER A 213 -16.15 3.33 -15.09
C SER A 213 -16.11 4.85 -15.35
N GLY A 214 -14.92 5.43 -15.55
CA GLY A 214 -14.70 6.86 -15.62
C GLY A 214 -14.97 7.59 -14.30
N LYS A 215 -15.14 6.85 -13.19
CA LYS A 215 -15.51 7.42 -11.88
C LYS A 215 -14.26 7.87 -11.13
N LYS A 216 -14.39 8.99 -10.40
CA LYS A 216 -13.30 9.58 -9.63
C LYS A 216 -13.20 8.92 -8.27
N SER A 217 -12.03 8.42 -7.89
CA SER A 217 -11.62 8.18 -6.50
C SER A 217 -10.83 9.40 -6.02
N LEU A 218 -11.06 9.84 -4.78
CA LEU A 218 -10.40 11.02 -4.23
C LEU A 218 -9.78 10.70 -2.87
N MET A 219 -8.67 11.33 -2.53
CA MET A 219 -8.12 11.27 -1.17
C MET A 219 -7.79 12.67 -0.67
N LEU A 220 -8.46 13.04 0.42
CA LEU A 220 -8.20 14.24 1.21
C LEU A 220 -7.02 13.95 2.14
N PRO A 221 -5.86 14.63 1.99
CA PRO A 221 -4.74 14.44 2.91
C PRO A 221 -5.04 15.01 4.29
N ALA A 222 -4.26 14.58 5.29
CA ALA A 222 -4.36 15.09 6.66
C ALA A 222 -4.37 16.61 6.76
N ARG A 223 -3.58 17.32 5.93
CA ARG A 223 -3.53 18.79 5.87
C ARG A 223 -4.85 19.46 5.48
N GLU A 224 -5.71 18.75 4.75
CA GLU A 224 -7.03 19.22 4.33
C GLU A 224 -8.14 18.83 5.31
N LEU A 225 -7.79 18.08 6.36
CA LEU A 225 -8.71 17.71 7.42
C LEU A 225 -8.71 18.78 8.52
N THR A 226 -9.87 18.99 9.12
CA THR A 226 -9.98 19.69 10.39
C THR A 226 -9.65 18.70 11.50
N ILE A 227 -8.43 18.78 12.02
CA ILE A 227 -7.98 18.01 13.18
C ILE A 227 -8.00 18.95 14.38
N GLN A 228 -8.82 18.63 15.39
CA GLN A 228 -8.84 19.45 16.60
C GLN A 228 -7.48 19.42 17.31
N TRP A 229 -6.98 20.60 17.69
CA TRP A 229 -5.62 20.81 18.24
C TRP A 229 -4.49 20.44 17.27
N GLY A 230 -4.81 20.20 15.99
CA GLY A 230 -3.85 19.87 14.95
C GLY A 230 -3.25 21.10 14.26
N SER A 231 -3.60 22.32 14.69
CA SER A 231 -2.96 23.53 14.17
C SER A 231 -1.48 23.57 14.60
N GLY A 232 -0.65 24.27 13.83
CA GLY A 232 0.77 24.46 14.17
C GLY A 232 1.00 25.24 15.47
N GLU A 233 -0.06 25.78 16.07
CA GLU A 233 -0.04 26.54 17.32
C GLU A 233 -0.03 25.65 18.56
N THR A 234 -0.41 24.37 18.44
CA THR A 234 -0.46 23.42 19.56
C THR A 234 0.32 22.13 19.26
N PRO A 235 1.65 22.23 19.08
CA PRO A 235 2.51 21.10 18.70
C PRO A 235 2.64 20.01 19.78
N GLU A 236 2.15 20.26 20.99
CA GLU A 236 2.13 19.31 22.09
C GLU A 236 1.14 18.15 21.87
N TYR A 237 0.10 18.36 21.07
CA TYR A 237 -0.94 17.36 20.79
C TYR A 237 -0.71 16.61 19.48
N TRP A 238 -0.26 17.33 18.45
CA TRP A 238 -0.04 16.80 17.10
C TRP A 238 1.29 17.26 16.53
N GLU A 239 1.90 16.39 15.74
CA GLU A 239 3.13 16.64 15.03
C GLU A 239 2.92 16.37 13.54
N TRP A 240 3.31 17.32 12.72
CA TRP A 240 3.28 17.17 11.27
C TRP A 240 4.61 16.59 10.81
N ILE A 241 4.55 15.41 10.19
CA ILE A 241 5.73 14.65 9.76
C ILE A 241 5.82 14.70 8.24
N PRO A 242 6.95 15.14 7.67
CA PRO A 242 7.19 15.01 6.24
C PRO A 242 7.21 13.53 5.83
N SER A 243 6.50 13.18 4.76
CA SER A 243 6.43 11.78 4.30
C SER A 243 7.76 11.20 3.84
N THR A 244 8.75 12.06 3.57
CA THR A 244 10.13 11.71 3.22
C THR A 244 11.00 11.33 4.42
N GLU A 245 10.59 11.69 5.64
CA GLU A 245 11.44 11.60 6.84
C GLU A 245 11.09 10.43 7.77
N SER A 246 10.07 9.63 7.44
CA SER A 246 9.68 8.50 8.29
C SER A 246 10.32 7.18 7.84
N PRO A 247 11.30 6.62 8.58
CA PRO A 247 11.88 5.32 8.27
C PRO A 247 10.96 4.13 8.65
N VAL A 248 9.89 4.39 9.41
CA VAL A 248 9.00 3.36 9.99
C VAL A 248 7.61 3.36 9.35
N LEU A 249 7.17 4.48 8.77
CA LEU A 249 5.86 4.57 8.13
C LEU A 249 5.96 4.28 6.63
N PRO A 250 4.94 3.64 6.02
CA PRO A 250 4.88 3.51 4.58
C PRO A 250 4.87 4.91 3.94
N LYS A 251 5.69 5.12 2.91
CA LYS A 251 5.82 6.42 2.23
C LYS A 251 4.44 6.92 1.84
N SER A 252 4.02 8.03 2.45
CA SER A 252 2.76 8.67 2.12
C SER A 252 2.85 9.37 0.78
N ARG A 253 1.74 9.34 0.03
CA ARG A 253 1.59 10.03 -1.26
C ARG A 253 1.52 11.55 -1.11
N PHE A 254 1.38 12.04 0.12
CA PHE A 254 1.31 13.46 0.45
C PHE A 254 2.58 13.90 1.15
N SER A 255 2.93 15.18 1.04
CA SER A 255 4.15 15.76 1.60
C SER A 255 4.21 15.66 3.12
N GLU A 256 3.07 15.69 3.81
CA GLU A 256 3.00 15.67 5.28
C GLU A 256 1.81 14.84 5.81
N VAL A 257 2.00 14.22 6.97
CA VAL A 257 0.98 13.46 7.72
C VAL A 257 0.92 13.94 9.17
N ALA A 258 -0.21 13.73 9.85
CA ALA A 258 -0.39 14.18 11.24
C ALA A 258 -0.21 13.01 12.22
N ARG A 259 0.85 13.06 13.04
CA ARG A 259 1.05 12.14 14.16
C ARG A 259 0.47 12.70 15.45
N LEU A 260 -0.37 11.93 16.09
CA LEU A 260 -0.90 12.20 17.41
C LEU A 260 0.19 11.95 18.46
N ARG A 261 0.62 13.02 19.15
CA ARG A 261 1.51 12.91 20.31
C ARG A 261 0.75 12.44 21.53
N LYS A 262 -0.31 13.16 21.93
CA LYS A 262 -1.06 12.84 23.15
C LYS A 262 -2.35 13.64 23.21
N VAL A 263 -3.51 13.00 23.31
CA VAL A 263 -4.80 13.67 23.60
C VAL A 263 -5.67 12.78 24.49
N TYR A 264 -6.77 13.32 25.01
CA TYR A 264 -7.78 12.56 25.73
C TYR A 264 -9.03 12.26 24.89
N TRP A 265 -9.24 13.02 23.81
CA TRP A 265 -10.36 12.90 22.89
C TRP A 265 -9.91 13.22 21.47
N LEU A 266 -10.65 12.72 20.49
CA LEU A 266 -10.39 12.95 19.06
C LEU A 266 -11.59 13.61 18.41
N ASP A 267 -11.34 14.57 17.52
CA ASP A 267 -12.32 15.08 16.57
C ASP A 267 -11.60 15.43 15.28
N ILE A 268 -11.85 14.64 14.24
CA ILE A 268 -11.25 14.74 12.92
C ILE A 268 -12.38 14.80 11.91
N LYS A 269 -12.37 15.84 11.06
CA LYS A 269 -13.39 16.07 10.04
C LYS A 269 -12.75 16.29 8.68
N GLY A 270 -13.31 15.65 7.65
CA GLY A 270 -13.05 15.98 6.26
C GLY A 270 -14.30 16.58 5.63
N ARG A 271 -14.14 17.62 4.81
CA ARG A 271 -15.22 18.23 4.04
C ARG A 271 -14.88 18.29 2.58
N ILE A 272 -15.84 17.90 1.74
CA ILE A 272 -15.68 17.90 0.29
C ILE A 272 -16.95 18.37 -0.38
N GLU A 273 -16.80 19.21 -1.42
CA GLU A 273 -17.93 19.63 -2.23
C GLU A 273 -18.38 18.50 -3.15
N LYS A 274 -19.68 18.18 -3.16
CA LYS A 274 -20.22 17.09 -3.99
C LYS A 274 -19.94 17.29 -5.49
N LYS A 275 -19.87 18.54 -5.96
CA LYS A 275 -19.64 18.88 -7.38
C LYS A 275 -18.35 18.32 -7.97
N ILE A 276 -17.38 17.97 -7.12
CA ILE A 276 -16.06 17.48 -7.55
C ILE A 276 -16.05 15.96 -7.73
N LEU A 277 -17.00 15.29 -7.09
CA LEU A 277 -17.25 13.85 -7.19
C LEU A 277 -17.96 13.51 -8.50
N SER A 278 -17.86 12.25 -8.92
CA SER A 278 -18.58 11.77 -10.09
C SER A 278 -20.08 11.75 -9.80
N PRO A 279 -20.95 12.34 -10.65
CA PRO A 279 -22.39 12.35 -10.43
C PRO A 279 -22.99 10.94 -10.54
N LYS A 280 -24.16 10.73 -9.93
CA LYS A 280 -24.89 9.44 -9.93
C LYS A 280 -23.99 8.26 -9.54
N THR A 281 -23.23 8.42 -8.46
CA THR A 281 -22.26 7.44 -7.98
C THR A 281 -22.48 7.22 -6.49
N LYS A 282 -22.46 5.96 -6.07
CA LYS A 282 -22.38 5.61 -4.66
C LYS A 282 -20.92 5.68 -4.24
N TYR A 283 -20.62 6.36 -3.16
CA TYR A 283 -19.28 6.48 -2.60
C TYR A 283 -19.22 5.83 -1.23
N GLY A 284 -18.12 5.13 -0.94
CA GLY A 284 -17.69 4.82 0.42
C GLY A 284 -16.60 5.78 0.86
N ALA A 285 -16.68 6.27 2.10
CA ALA A 285 -15.61 7.05 2.73
C ALA A 285 -14.81 6.19 3.69
N TYR A 286 -13.48 6.30 3.65
CA TYR A 286 -12.57 5.48 4.42
C TYR A 286 -11.53 6.36 5.12
N PHE A 287 -11.42 6.24 6.44
CA PHE A 287 -10.39 6.92 7.20
C PHE A 287 -9.10 6.10 7.12
N ILE A 288 -8.03 6.72 6.61
CA ILE A 288 -6.74 6.08 6.33
C ILE A 288 -5.71 6.53 7.36
N TYR A 289 -5.14 5.57 8.08
CA TYR A 289 -4.23 5.84 9.19
C TYR A 289 -3.19 4.72 9.35
N SER A 290 -2.21 4.97 10.20
CA SER A 290 -1.27 3.96 10.69
C SER A 290 -1.03 4.18 12.18
N MET A 291 -0.42 3.20 12.85
CA MET A 291 -0.05 3.29 14.26
C MET A 291 1.47 3.16 14.39
N VAL A 292 2.09 4.04 15.18
CA VAL A 292 3.52 3.90 15.52
C VAL A 292 3.71 2.80 16.56
N ASP A 293 4.93 2.29 16.67
CA ASP A 293 5.30 1.37 17.74
C ASP A 293 5.07 2.01 19.12
N GLY A 294 4.46 1.26 20.03
CA GLY A 294 4.13 1.75 21.37
C GLY A 294 2.86 2.59 21.48
N PHE A 295 2.02 2.69 20.43
CA PHE A 295 0.72 3.34 20.52
C PHE A 295 -0.12 2.80 21.69
N TYR A 296 -0.96 3.66 22.28
CA TYR A 296 -1.85 3.30 23.40
C TYR A 296 -3.12 4.15 23.39
N GLY A 297 -4.11 3.73 24.17
CA GLY A 297 -5.36 4.49 24.34
C GLY A 297 -6.36 4.37 23.18
N PHE A 298 -6.40 3.22 22.50
CA PHE A 298 -7.37 2.95 21.42
C PHE A 298 -8.23 1.72 21.72
N HIS A 299 -8.57 1.49 22.98
CA HIS A 299 -9.35 0.31 23.38
C HIS A 299 -10.86 0.49 23.16
N ASN A 300 -11.34 1.74 23.23
CA ASN A 300 -12.73 2.10 23.01
C ASN A 300 -13.00 2.41 21.53
N PRO A 301 -14.23 2.24 21.05
CA PRO A 301 -14.59 2.64 19.71
C PRO A 301 -14.65 4.17 19.61
N VAL A 302 -14.24 4.66 18.44
CA VAL A 302 -14.56 6.01 17.98
C VAL A 302 -15.92 5.98 17.27
N LYS A 303 -16.59 7.13 17.19
CA LYS A 303 -17.79 7.29 16.36
C LYS A 303 -17.39 7.80 14.99
N VAL A 304 -17.83 7.10 13.94
CA VAL A 304 -17.70 7.55 12.55
C VAL A 304 -19.07 7.85 11.96
N SER A 305 -19.17 8.91 11.17
CA SER A 305 -20.41 9.31 10.51
C SER A 305 -20.14 10.07 9.21
N ILE A 306 -21.10 10.01 8.29
CA ILE A 306 -21.15 10.89 7.12
C ILE A 306 -22.39 11.78 7.27
N ARG A 307 -22.25 13.07 6.97
CA ARG A 307 -23.33 14.04 7.01
C ARG A 307 -23.38 14.82 5.70
N LEU A 308 -24.57 14.91 5.12
CA LEU A 308 -24.84 15.82 4.00
C LEU A 308 -25.30 17.17 4.56
N GLU A 309 -24.95 18.28 3.90
CA GLU A 309 -25.18 19.66 4.37
C GLU A 309 -26.62 20.01 4.83
N ASN A 310 -27.63 19.20 4.45
CA ASN A 310 -29.03 19.40 4.83
C ASN A 310 -29.56 18.42 5.89
N GLU A 311 -28.70 17.60 6.50
CA GLU A 311 -29.08 16.61 7.52
C GLU A 311 -28.86 17.16 8.94
N VAL A 312 -29.82 16.90 9.84
CA VAL A 312 -29.77 17.35 11.25
C VAL A 312 -28.59 16.70 11.98
N GLU A 313 -27.92 17.44 12.87
CA GLU A 313 -26.84 16.91 13.71
C GLU A 313 -27.31 15.70 14.53
N GLY A 314 -26.76 14.52 14.24
CA GLY A 314 -27.01 13.30 15.02
C GLY A 314 -27.20 12.00 14.23
N GLY A 315 -27.23 12.03 12.89
CA GLY A 315 -27.45 10.85 12.05
C GLY A 315 -26.38 9.74 12.16
N ASP A 316 -26.85 8.49 12.21
CA ASP A 316 -26.16 7.19 12.01
C ASP A 316 -24.66 7.12 12.33
N ALA A 317 -24.28 7.56 13.53
CA ALA A 317 -22.91 7.42 14.02
C ALA A 317 -22.62 5.97 14.44
N ILE A 318 -21.80 5.29 13.64
CA ILE A 318 -21.42 3.89 13.84
C ILE A 318 -20.16 3.82 14.72
N ASN A 319 -20.07 2.83 15.61
CA ASN A 319 -18.84 2.57 16.35
C ASN A 319 -17.76 2.01 15.41
N ALA A 320 -16.51 2.42 15.62
CA ALA A 320 -15.39 2.01 14.80
C ALA A 320 -14.16 1.83 15.69
N TYR A 321 -13.46 0.71 15.58
CA TYR A 321 -12.29 0.41 16.41
C TYR A 321 -11.00 0.73 15.64
N LEU A 322 -10.11 1.55 16.21
CA LEU A 322 -8.85 1.93 15.56
C LEU A 322 -7.66 1.04 15.92
N ASN A 323 -7.80 0.14 16.91
CA ASN A 323 -6.68 -0.65 17.38
C ASN A 323 -6.43 -1.89 16.49
N PRO A 324 -5.28 -1.98 15.78
CA PRO A 324 -4.97 -3.10 14.91
C PRO A 324 -4.65 -4.41 15.66
N ARG A 325 -4.28 -4.35 16.94
CA ARG A 325 -3.96 -5.54 17.75
C ARG A 325 -5.18 -6.41 18.08
N LEU A 326 -6.38 -5.93 17.77
CA LEU A 326 -7.57 -6.78 17.74
C LEU A 326 -7.45 -7.94 16.73
N TRP A 327 -6.45 -7.93 15.83
CA TRP A 327 -6.19 -8.99 14.86
C TRP A 327 -5.11 -10.01 15.28
N SER A 328 -4.22 -9.67 16.22
CA SER A 328 -3.06 -10.52 16.49
C SER A 328 -3.45 -11.69 17.40
N GLY A 329 -3.77 -12.83 16.77
CA GLY A 329 -3.85 -14.14 17.40
C GLY A 329 -2.48 -14.66 17.86
N THR A 330 -1.81 -13.92 18.73
CA THR A 330 -0.80 -14.51 19.60
C THR A 330 -1.52 -15.38 20.63
N HIS A 331 -0.89 -16.49 20.98
CA HIS A 331 -1.40 -17.70 21.64
C HIS A 331 -2.15 -17.59 22.99
N GLU A 332 -2.85 -16.49 23.29
CA GLU A 332 -3.69 -16.32 24.47
C GLU A 332 -5.18 -16.26 24.10
N GLN A 333 -5.75 -17.48 24.14
CA GLN A 333 -7.08 -17.83 24.65
C GLN A 333 -8.33 -17.45 23.85
N ARG A 334 -9.20 -18.48 23.72
CA ARG A 334 -10.57 -18.51 23.16
C ARG A 334 -11.51 -17.35 23.55
N SER A 335 -11.16 -16.53 24.55
CA SER A 335 -11.94 -15.35 24.96
C SER A 335 -11.91 -14.20 23.95
N ASN A 336 -10.88 -14.11 23.10
CA ASN A 336 -10.76 -13.05 22.11
C ASN A 336 -11.72 -13.20 20.93
N GLU A 337 -12.08 -14.43 20.52
CA GLU A 337 -13.01 -14.63 19.40
C GLU A 337 -14.44 -14.22 19.76
N GLU A 338 -14.90 -14.50 20.99
CA GLU A 338 -16.19 -14.04 21.49
C GLU A 338 -16.22 -12.50 21.65
N LEU A 339 -15.16 -11.88 22.19
CA LEU A 339 -15.03 -10.42 22.26
C LEU A 339 -14.94 -9.77 20.86
N LEU A 340 -14.27 -10.41 19.91
CA LEU A 340 -14.22 -9.96 18.51
C LEU A 340 -15.58 -10.12 17.82
N GLN A 341 -16.33 -11.19 18.10
CA GLN A 341 -17.71 -11.34 17.62
C GLN A 341 -18.64 -10.28 18.20
N ILE A 342 -18.56 -10.01 19.50
CA ILE A 342 -19.32 -8.94 20.17
C ILE A 342 -18.96 -7.57 19.56
N LYS A 343 -17.67 -7.29 19.35
CA LYS A 343 -17.21 -6.03 18.73
C LYS A 343 -17.59 -5.92 17.26
N ARG A 344 -17.64 -7.02 16.50
CA ARG A 344 -18.16 -7.06 15.11
C ARG A 344 -19.66 -6.79 15.06
N GLN A 345 -20.40 -7.20 16.10
CA GLN A 345 -21.83 -6.90 16.23
C GLN A 345 -22.06 -5.43 16.66
N ASP A 346 -21.12 -4.82 17.37
CA ASP A 346 -21.25 -3.46 17.94
C ASP A 346 -20.55 -2.36 17.11
N GLY A 347 -19.65 -2.69 16.16
CA GLY A 347 -18.95 -1.69 15.36
C GLY A 347 -18.02 -2.22 14.27
N ARG A 348 -17.49 -1.31 13.46
CA ARG A 348 -16.54 -1.61 12.37
C ARG A 348 -15.15 -1.86 12.93
N LEU A 349 -14.49 -2.89 12.40
CA LEU A 349 -13.10 -3.20 12.70
C LEU A 349 -12.18 -2.60 11.62
N PRO A 350 -10.93 -2.29 11.96
CA PRO A 350 -10.01 -1.73 11.00
C PRO A 350 -9.47 -2.82 10.09
N ILE A 351 -9.32 -2.51 8.80
CA ILE A 351 -8.78 -3.41 7.80
C ILE A 351 -7.34 -2.99 7.53
N ARG A 352 -6.41 -3.95 7.64
CA ARG A 352 -5.03 -3.72 7.23
C ARG A 352 -4.95 -3.83 5.72
N ARG A 353 -4.51 -2.76 5.08
CA ARG A 353 -4.20 -2.69 3.66
C ARG A 353 -2.84 -3.30 3.39
N GLU A 354 -2.61 -3.64 2.13
CA GLU A 354 -1.36 -4.23 1.68
C GLU A 354 -0.21 -3.22 1.65
N ASP A 355 -0.49 -1.91 1.58
CA ASP A 355 0.48 -0.81 1.78
C ASP A 355 0.86 -0.61 3.25
N MET A 356 0.41 -1.51 4.13
CA MET A 356 0.63 -1.48 5.58
C MET A 356 -0.11 -0.34 6.29
N TRP A 357 -0.93 0.43 5.58
CA TRP A 357 -1.89 1.32 6.20
C TRP A 357 -3.08 0.54 6.76
N MET A 358 -3.80 1.19 7.65
CA MET A 358 -5.08 0.76 8.16
C MET A 358 -6.16 1.62 7.52
N GLU A 359 -7.28 1.01 7.17
CA GLU A 359 -8.47 1.73 6.77
C GLU A 359 -9.68 1.33 7.62
N ILE A 360 -10.58 2.27 7.82
CA ILE A 360 -11.87 2.01 8.44
C ILE A 360 -12.97 2.75 7.67
N GLU A 361 -14.01 2.02 7.29
CA GLU A 361 -15.14 2.61 6.58
C GLU A 361 -15.90 3.55 7.51
N MET A 362 -16.07 4.79 7.09
CA MET A 362 -16.81 5.82 7.83
C MET A 362 -18.30 5.81 7.48
N GLY A 363 -18.63 5.41 6.25
CA GLY A 363 -20.00 5.29 5.77
C GLY A 363 -20.08 5.32 4.25
N GLU A 364 -21.30 5.34 3.74
CA GLU A 364 -21.59 5.47 2.32
C GLU A 364 -22.52 6.66 2.09
N PHE A 365 -22.43 7.27 0.92
CA PHE A 365 -23.38 8.29 0.47
C PHE A 365 -23.53 8.23 -1.05
N PHE A 366 -24.62 8.81 -1.56
CA PHE A 366 -24.89 8.86 -2.99
C PHE A 366 -24.80 10.30 -3.51
N THR A 367 -24.05 10.49 -4.60
CA THR A 367 -24.00 11.77 -5.30
C THR A 367 -25.15 11.85 -6.32
N GLY A 368 -25.91 12.95 -6.31
CA GLY A 368 -27.04 13.15 -7.20
C GLY A 368 -26.66 13.44 -8.66
N SER A 369 -27.62 13.96 -9.42
CA SER A 369 -27.37 14.50 -10.77
C SER A 369 -26.49 15.77 -10.70
N HIS A 370 -25.92 16.23 -11.82
CA HIS A 370 -25.10 17.46 -11.85
C HIS A 370 -25.82 18.70 -11.28
N VAL A 371 -27.16 18.76 -11.36
CA VAL A 371 -27.96 19.88 -10.86
C VAL A 371 -28.20 19.78 -9.34
N ASP A 372 -28.22 18.55 -8.82
CA ASP A 372 -28.49 18.20 -7.42
C ASP A 372 -27.20 18.00 -6.59
N ASN A 373 -26.04 17.95 -7.25
CA ASN A 373 -24.73 17.77 -6.61
C ASN A 373 -24.19 19.07 -5.97
N ARG A 374 -25.09 19.99 -5.60
CA ARG A 374 -24.75 21.18 -4.81
C ARG A 374 -24.67 20.84 -3.34
N GLY A 375 -23.66 21.40 -2.68
CA GLY A 375 -23.42 21.27 -1.25
C GLY A 375 -22.26 20.33 -0.88
N GLU A 376 -22.02 20.22 0.42
CA GLU A 376 -20.89 19.50 0.99
C GLU A 376 -21.26 18.14 1.60
N VAL A 377 -20.26 17.26 1.64
CA VAL A 377 -20.26 16.05 2.45
C VAL A 377 -19.22 16.23 3.56
N GLU A 378 -19.67 16.11 4.80
CA GLU A 378 -18.79 16.05 5.97
C GLU A 378 -18.62 14.59 6.41
N MET A 379 -17.37 14.17 6.59
CA MET A 379 -17.00 12.88 7.17
C MET A 379 -16.36 13.16 8.52
N CYS A 380 -16.88 12.56 9.59
CA CYS A 380 -16.44 12.82 10.96
C CYS A 380 -15.99 11.53 11.64
N LEU A 381 -14.86 11.60 12.32
CA LEU A 381 -14.37 10.62 13.27
C LEU A 381 -14.18 11.32 14.61
N LYS A 382 -14.92 10.90 15.64
CA LYS A 382 -14.88 11.53 16.96
C LYS A 382 -14.90 10.55 18.12
N GLU A 383 -14.18 10.87 19.18
CA GLU A 383 -14.21 10.17 20.46
C GLU A 383 -14.20 11.20 21.57
N VAL A 384 -15.39 11.66 21.99
CA VAL A 384 -15.56 12.77 22.94
C VAL A 384 -16.14 12.33 24.30
N GLN A 385 -16.57 11.07 24.41
CA GLN A 385 -17.26 10.56 25.60
C GLN A 385 -16.33 9.85 26.59
N VAL A 386 -15.20 9.28 26.13
CA VAL A 386 -14.29 8.50 26.97
C VAL A 386 -12.91 9.13 26.98
N LEU A 387 -12.64 9.93 28.02
CA LEU A 387 -11.45 10.76 28.14
C LEU A 387 -10.26 10.01 28.74
N HIS A 388 -9.76 9.03 28.00
CA HIS A 388 -8.50 8.37 28.35
C HIS A 388 -7.39 8.81 27.40
N GLU A 389 -6.18 8.87 27.96
CA GLU A 389 -5.01 9.32 27.24
C GLU A 389 -4.68 8.36 26.09
N LYS A 390 -4.36 8.94 24.92
CA LYS A 390 -4.06 8.20 23.71
C LYS A 390 -2.99 8.89 22.87
N SER A 391 -2.17 8.06 22.23
CA SER A 391 -0.98 8.47 21.48
C SER A 391 -0.65 7.48 20.38
N GLY A 392 0.03 7.95 19.33
CA GLY A 392 0.66 7.09 18.34
C GLY A 392 -0.17 6.83 17.08
N LEU A 393 -1.36 7.42 16.98
CA LEU A 393 -2.12 7.46 15.73
C LEU A 393 -1.42 8.37 14.71
N VAL A 394 -1.29 7.91 13.48
CA VAL A 394 -0.82 8.72 12.35
C VAL A 394 -1.91 8.79 11.30
N VAL A 395 -2.39 9.99 11.03
CA VAL A 395 -3.48 10.26 10.08
C VAL A 395 -2.87 10.55 8.72
N HIS A 396 -3.24 9.75 7.72
CA HIS A 396 -2.85 9.99 6.32
C HIS A 396 -3.91 10.81 5.60
N GLY A 397 -5.18 10.53 5.85
CA GLY A 397 -6.27 11.22 5.16
C GLY A 397 -7.60 10.48 5.20
N ILE A 398 -8.53 10.95 4.36
CA ILE A 398 -9.82 10.28 4.10
C ILE A 398 -9.92 10.00 2.59
N GLU A 399 -10.16 8.75 2.23
CA GLU A 399 -10.31 8.28 0.86
C GLU A 399 -11.78 8.06 0.52
N LEU A 400 -12.20 8.53 -0.67
CA LEU A 400 -13.54 8.42 -1.22
C LEU A 400 -13.48 7.54 -2.46
N ARG A 401 -14.03 6.32 -2.36
CA ARG A 401 -14.02 5.34 -3.46
C ARG A 401 -15.43 5.11 -4.00
N PRO A 402 -15.64 5.17 -5.33
CA PRO A 402 -16.86 4.68 -5.95
C PRO A 402 -17.15 3.22 -5.54
N LYS A 403 -18.42 2.88 -5.34
CA LYS A 403 -18.92 1.53 -5.05
C LYS A 403 -19.84 1.01 -6.14
#